data_AF-A0A3Q9KC92-F1
#
_entry.id   AF-A0A3Q9KC92-F1
#
_cell.length_a   1.000
_cell.length_b   1.000
_cell.length_c   1.000
_cell.angle_alpha   90.00
_cell.angle_beta   90.00
_cell.angle_gamma   90.00
#
_symmetry.space_group_name_H-M   'P 1'
#
loop_
_entity.id
_entity.type
_entity.pdbx_description
1 polymer ?
#
loop_
_entity_poly.entity_id
_entity_poly.type
_entity_poly.pdbx_seq_one_letter_code
_entity_poly.pdbx_strand_id
1 'polypeptide(L)'
;MWRDLTEASRASDVTSPVLDDHAVGGALELMKYGLRKAKKEKVVSKGAPRVNPKVIRRTSREVVLQDCVDERHWLQYKLNGELKNNVQGGHFRADATVRHGEGGWKVADLYMHETGSC
;
A
#
# COMPACT_ATOMS: atom_id res chain seq x y z
N MET A 1 1.37 -2.80 7.57
CA MET A 1 0.62 -2.14 6.48
C MET A 1 0.95 -2.71 5.11
N TRP A 2 2.09 -2.39 4.48
CA TRP A 2 2.37 -2.82 3.10
C TRP A 2 2.26 -4.34 2.87
N ARG A 3 2.70 -5.13 3.86
CA ARG A 3 2.53 -6.58 3.85
C ARG A 3 1.07 -7.01 3.87
N ASP A 4 0.23 -6.35 4.65
CA ASP A 4 -1.20 -6.67 4.79
C ASP A 4 -1.96 -6.31 3.51
N LEU A 5 -1.61 -5.16 2.90
CA LEU A 5 -2.09 -4.79 1.57
C LEU A 5 -1.66 -5.79 0.50
N THR A 6 -0.42 -6.27 0.58
CA THR A 6 0.10 -7.29 -0.34
C THR A 6 -0.73 -8.57 -0.25
N GLU A 7 -1.04 -9.03 0.96
CA GLU A 7 -1.86 -10.22 1.17
C GLU A 7 -3.28 -10.03 0.63
N ALA A 8 -3.95 -8.94 1.01
CA ALA A 8 -5.29 -8.62 0.53
C ALA A 8 -5.35 -8.48 -1.00
N SER A 9 -4.29 -7.96 -1.63
CA SER A 9 -4.24 -7.74 -3.08
C SER A 9 -4.17 -9.03 -3.89
N ARG A 10 -3.80 -10.17 -3.29
CA ARG A 10 -3.77 -11.48 -3.97
C ARG A 10 -5.16 -11.94 -4.42
N ALA A 11 -6.20 -11.47 -3.75
CA ALA A 11 -7.60 -11.74 -4.06
C ALA A 11 -8.41 -10.46 -4.34
N SER A 12 -7.75 -9.29 -4.35
CA SER A 12 -8.42 -7.98 -4.36
C SER A 12 -9.50 -7.89 -3.27
N ASP A 13 -9.17 -8.38 -2.08
CA ASP A 13 -10.08 -8.52 -0.95
C ASP A 13 -10.21 -7.21 -0.16
N VAL A 14 -11.23 -6.43 -0.49
CA VAL A 14 -11.59 -5.16 0.18
C VAL A 14 -11.99 -5.35 1.65
N THR A 15 -12.44 -6.55 2.02
CA THR A 15 -12.97 -6.88 3.35
C THR A 15 -11.95 -7.58 4.25
N SER A 16 -10.71 -7.73 3.77
CA SER A 16 -9.63 -8.37 4.50
C SER A 16 -9.41 -7.67 5.86
N PRO A 17 -9.60 -8.38 7.00
CA PRO A 17 -9.48 -7.76 8.32
C PRO A 17 -8.05 -7.36 8.66
N VAL A 18 -7.03 -7.96 8.02
CA VAL A 18 -5.62 -7.64 8.29
C VAL A 18 -5.23 -6.23 7.86
N LEU A 19 -6.05 -5.56 7.04
CA LEU A 19 -5.83 -4.16 6.67
C LEU A 19 -5.95 -3.23 7.89
N ASP A 20 -6.88 -3.53 8.79
CA ASP A 20 -7.20 -2.75 9.97
C ASP A 20 -6.16 -2.93 11.10
N ASP A 21 -5.31 -3.95 11.02
CA ASP A 21 -4.24 -4.22 12.01
C ASP A 21 -3.19 -3.11 12.03
N HIS A 22 -2.85 -2.55 10.87
CA HIS A 22 -1.74 -1.60 10.72
C HIS A 22 -2.09 -0.32 9.95
N ALA A 23 -3.35 -0.13 9.57
CA ALA A 23 -3.83 1.11 8.97
C ALA A 23 -5.17 1.55 9.54
N VAL A 24 -5.40 2.86 9.49
CA VAL A 24 -6.63 3.51 9.90
C VAL A 24 -6.84 4.77 9.05
N GLY A 25 -8.01 5.39 9.13
CA GLY A 25 -8.25 6.70 8.52
C GLY A 25 -7.98 6.71 7.01
N GLY A 26 -7.36 7.79 6.52
CA GLY A 26 -7.11 8.00 5.09
C GLY A 26 -6.25 6.91 4.44
N ALA A 27 -5.28 6.36 5.17
CA ALA A 27 -4.46 5.26 4.65
C ALA A 27 -5.28 3.99 4.41
N LEU A 28 -6.14 3.61 5.36
CA LEU A 28 -7.02 2.45 5.23
C LEU A 28 -8.02 2.64 4.07
N GLU A 29 -8.61 3.83 3.95
CA GLU A 29 -9.54 4.14 2.86
C GLU A 29 -8.87 4.08 1.49
N LEU A 30 -7.63 4.58 1.36
CA LEU A 30 -6.87 4.49 0.12
C LEU A 30 -6.59 3.03 -0.28
N MET A 31 -6.20 2.18 0.68
CA MET A 31 -5.99 0.75 0.43
C MET A 31 -7.28 0.06 -0.03
N LYS A 32 -8.39 0.28 0.69
CA LYS A 32 -9.71 -0.28 0.35
C LYS A 32 -10.19 0.22 -1.02
N TYR A 33 -9.93 1.49 -1.36
CA TYR A 33 -10.22 2.04 -2.68
C TYR A 33 -9.45 1.31 -3.79
N GLY A 34 -8.13 1.14 -3.62
CA GLY A 34 -7.28 0.43 -4.58
C GLY A 34 -7.74 -1.02 -4.82
N LEU A 35 -8.05 -1.75 -3.74
CA LEU A 35 -8.57 -3.12 -3.81
C LEU A 35 -9.95 -3.17 -4.50
N ARG A 36 -10.83 -2.19 -4.21
CA ARG A 36 -12.16 -2.11 -4.85
C ARG A 36 -12.04 -1.86 -6.35
N LYS A 37 -11.11 -0.98 -6.76
CA LYS A 37 -10.79 -0.74 -8.17
C LYS A 37 -10.26 -2.01 -8.84
N ALA A 38 -9.29 -2.70 -8.22
CA ALA A 38 -8.75 -3.95 -8.74
C ALA A 38 -9.83 -5.04 -8.91
N LYS A 39 -10.72 -5.18 -7.92
CA LYS A 39 -11.88 -6.09 -7.98
C LYS A 39 -12.83 -5.75 -9.14
N LYS A 40 -13.16 -4.46 -9.33
CA LYS A 40 -14.00 -4.00 -10.45
C LYS A 40 -13.35 -4.29 -11.80
N GLU A 41 -12.04 -4.14 -11.90
CA GLU A 41 -11.25 -4.41 -13.10
C GLU A 41 -10.94 -5.89 -13.31
N LYS A 42 -11.36 -6.77 -12.39
CA LYS A 42 -11.08 -8.22 -12.40
C LYS A 42 -9.58 -8.51 -12.49
N VAL A 43 -8.79 -7.81 -11.68
CA VAL A 43 -7.35 -8.03 -11.54
C VAL A 43 -6.97 -8.28 -10.08
N VAL A 44 -5.83 -8.91 -9.88
CA VAL A 44 -5.18 -9.18 -8.59
C VAL A 44 -3.72 -8.76 -8.68
N SER A 45 -3.10 -8.39 -7.56
CA SER A 45 -1.66 -8.12 -7.52
C SER A 45 -0.89 -9.32 -6.99
N LYS A 46 0.26 -9.63 -7.60
CA LYS A 46 1.18 -10.67 -7.11
C LYS A 46 2.55 -10.08 -6.82
N GLY A 47 3.31 -10.76 -5.97
CA GLY A 47 4.59 -10.28 -5.44
C GLY A 47 4.39 -9.27 -4.30
N ALA A 48 5.35 -8.39 -4.06
CA ALA A 48 5.32 -7.43 -2.95
C ALA A 48 6.20 -6.21 -3.26
N PRO A 49 5.84 -5.01 -2.78
CA PRO A 49 6.72 -3.87 -2.86
C PRO A 49 7.92 -4.06 -1.92
N ARG A 50 9.07 -3.47 -2.27
CA ARG A 50 10.18 -3.27 -1.33
C ARG A 50 10.15 -1.85 -0.81
N VAL A 51 10.37 -1.69 0.48
CA VAL A 51 10.22 -0.43 1.21
C VAL A 51 11.53 -0.07 1.87
N ASN A 52 11.84 1.23 1.91
CA ASN A 52 13.02 1.80 2.55
C ASN A 52 12.66 3.14 3.25
N PRO A 53 11.74 3.10 4.23
CA PRO A 53 11.22 4.31 4.84
C PRO A 53 12.28 5.02 5.68
N LYS A 54 12.30 6.35 5.59
CA LYS A 54 13.09 7.26 6.41
C LYS A 54 12.17 8.05 7.33
N VAL A 55 12.57 8.17 8.59
CA VAL A 55 11.88 9.03 9.55
C VAL A 55 12.24 10.48 9.26
N ILE A 56 11.25 11.29 8.91
CA ILE A 56 11.41 12.74 8.69
C ILE A 56 11.18 13.51 9.98
N ARG A 57 10.17 13.10 10.77
CA ARG A 57 9.84 13.71 12.05
C ARG A 57 9.26 12.68 13.00
N ARG A 58 9.55 12.82 14.29
CA ARG A 58 9.02 11.94 15.34
C ARG A 58 8.63 12.74 16.58
N THR A 59 7.48 12.40 17.14
CA THR A 59 7.01 12.82 18.47
C THR A 59 6.64 11.57 19.29
N SER A 60 6.09 11.76 20.49
CA SER A 60 5.59 10.66 21.31
C SER A 60 4.33 9.99 20.77
N ARG A 61 3.56 10.67 19.90
CA ARG A 61 2.28 10.18 19.36
C ARG A 61 2.21 10.10 17.84
N GLU A 62 3.24 10.59 17.14
CA GLU A 62 3.24 10.67 15.69
C GLU A 62 4.64 10.45 15.09
N VAL A 63 4.71 9.74 13.98
CA VAL A 63 5.92 9.57 13.16
C VAL A 63 5.57 9.90 11.71
N VAL A 64 6.31 10.83 11.11
CA VAL A 64 6.23 11.13 9.68
C VAL A 64 7.35 10.39 8.97
N LEU A 65 6.97 9.63 7.96
CA LEU A 65 7.83 8.80 7.14
C LEU A 65 7.80 9.29 5.70
N GLN A 66 8.95 9.19 5.04
CA GLN A 66 9.06 9.27 3.59
C GLN A 66 9.74 8.00 3.11
N ASP A 67 9.21 7.38 2.07
CA ASP A 67 9.72 6.15 1.49
C ASP A 67 9.89 6.31 -0.02
N CYS A 68 10.85 5.58 -0.58
CA CYS A 68 10.95 5.32 -2.01
C CYS A 68 10.64 3.84 -2.22
N VAL A 69 9.38 3.57 -2.56
CA VAL A 69 8.84 2.22 -2.67
C VAL A 69 9.17 1.64 -4.03
N ASP A 70 9.79 0.47 -4.07
CA ASP A 70 10.06 -0.29 -5.29
C ASP A 70 8.91 -1.27 -5.55
N GLU A 71 8.14 -1.02 -6.61
CA GLU A 71 7.00 -1.86 -7.02
C GLU A 71 7.29 -2.70 -8.27
N ARG A 72 8.55 -2.79 -8.73
CA ARG A 72 8.93 -3.56 -9.94
C ARG A 72 8.48 -5.02 -9.90
N HIS A 73 8.34 -5.58 -8.70
CA HIS A 73 7.91 -6.96 -8.47
C HIS A 73 6.52 -7.06 -7.85
N TRP A 74 5.72 -6.01 -7.88
CA TRP A 74 4.34 -6.01 -7.39
C TRP A 74 3.39 -5.64 -8.53
N LEU A 75 3.08 -6.63 -9.37
CA LEU A 75 2.41 -6.44 -10.65
C LEU A 75 0.96 -6.90 -10.61
N GLN A 76 0.12 -6.31 -11.47
CA GLN A 76 -1.28 -6.68 -11.63
C GLN A 76 -1.47 -7.74 -12.71
N TYR A 77 -2.33 -8.72 -12.42
CA TYR A 77 -2.68 -9.84 -13.28
C TYR A 77 -4.18 -9.91 -13.44
N LYS A 78 -4.62 -10.25 -14.65
CA LYS A 78 -6.00 -10.69 -14.91
C LYS A 78 -6.25 -12.02 -14.20
N LEU A 79 -7.52 -12.37 -14.01
CA LEU A 79 -7.89 -13.64 -13.36
C LEU A 79 -7.44 -14.89 -14.12
N ASN A 80 -7.23 -14.79 -15.44
CA ASN A 80 -6.68 -15.87 -16.26
C ASN A 80 -5.15 -16.05 -16.11
N GLY A 81 -4.49 -15.22 -15.29
CA GLY A 81 -3.06 -15.30 -15.02
C GLY A 81 -2.17 -14.46 -15.94
N GLU A 82 -2.72 -13.80 -16.96
CA GLU A 82 -1.97 -12.85 -17.79
C GLU A 82 -1.66 -11.56 -17.04
N LEU A 83 -0.54 -10.92 -17.36
CA LEU A 83 -0.27 -9.56 -16.92
C LEU A 83 -1.38 -8.60 -17.41
N LYS A 84 -1.80 -7.68 -16.54
CA LYS A 84 -2.77 -6.64 -16.89
C LYS A 84 -2.23 -5.73 -18.00
N ASN A 85 -0.95 -5.39 -17.93
CA ASN A 85 -0.24 -4.57 -18.89
C ASN A 85 1.24 -4.99 -18.96
N ASN A 86 1.96 -4.54 -20.00
CA ASN A 86 3.41 -4.74 -20.13
C ASN A 86 4.19 -3.52 -19.61
N VAL A 87 3.65 -2.85 -18.58
CA VAL A 87 4.32 -1.73 -17.92
C VAL A 87 5.10 -2.32 -16.76
N GLN A 88 6.42 -2.21 -16.82
CA GLN A 88 7.24 -2.55 -15.66
C GLN A 88 6.87 -1.61 -14.51
N GLY A 89 6.70 -2.14 -13.30
CA GLY A 89 6.61 -1.28 -12.12
C GLY A 89 7.86 -0.41 -12.01
N GLY A 90 7.83 0.64 -11.19
CA GLY A 90 9.00 1.49 -10.97
C GLY A 90 9.26 1.69 -9.50
N HIS A 91 9.79 2.87 -9.18
CA HIS A 91 9.81 3.35 -7.81
C HIS A 91 8.80 4.48 -7.69
N PHE A 92 8.16 4.64 -6.54
CA PHE A 92 7.35 5.81 -6.25
C PHE A 92 7.62 6.29 -4.84
N ARG A 93 7.59 7.60 -4.66
CA ARG A 93 7.64 8.20 -3.33
C ARG A 93 6.33 7.90 -2.60
N ALA A 94 6.43 7.51 -1.34
CA ALA A 94 5.30 7.44 -0.43
C ALA A 94 5.57 8.33 0.79
N ASP A 95 4.64 9.24 1.10
CA ASP A 95 4.65 10.00 2.34
C ASP A 95 3.59 9.41 3.27
N ALA A 96 3.96 9.13 4.52
CA ALA A 96 3.06 8.49 5.47
C ALA A 96 3.15 9.12 6.86
N THR A 97 2.01 9.17 7.55
CA THR A 97 1.94 9.56 8.96
C THR A 97 1.45 8.36 9.77
N VAL A 98 2.28 7.92 10.71
CA VAL A 98 1.94 6.88 11.69
C VAL A 98 1.51 7.57 12.98
N ARG A 99 0.35 7.19 13.52
CA ARG A 99 -0.15 7.72 14.79
C ARG A 99 -0.29 6.60 15.82
N HIS A 100 0.00 6.92 17.07
CA HIS A 100 -0.24 6.03 18.20
C HIS A 100 -1.67 6.24 18.71
N GLY A 101 -2.45 5.16 18.79
CA GLY A 101 -3.81 5.18 19.31
C GLY A 101 -4.18 3.87 20.00
N GLU A 102 -5.48 3.61 20.11
CA GLU A 102 -5.97 2.30 20.58
C GLU A 102 -5.53 1.19 19.62
N GLY A 103 -4.84 0.18 20.14
CA GLY A 103 -4.22 -0.87 19.33
C GLY A 103 -2.83 -0.55 18.81
N GLY A 104 -2.19 0.54 19.28
CA GLY A 104 -0.78 0.85 19.02
C GLY A 104 -0.55 1.77 17.82
N TRP A 105 0.61 1.62 17.17
CA TRP A 105 1.02 2.45 16.04
C TRP A 105 0.39 1.96 14.74
N LYS A 106 -0.38 2.83 14.07
CA LYS A 106 -0.99 2.53 12.77
C LYS A 106 -0.73 3.65 11.77
N VAL A 107 -0.63 3.31 10.50
CA VAL A 107 -0.54 4.30 9.41
C VAL A 107 -1.92 4.95 9.26
N ALA A 108 -2.00 6.25 9.52
CA ALA A 108 -3.25 7.02 9.49
C ALA A 108 -3.42 7.79 8.18
N ASP A 109 -2.32 8.33 7.67
CA ASP A 109 -2.27 9.05 6.40
C ASP A 109 -1.24 8.39 5.49
N LEU A 110 -1.58 8.24 4.22
CA LEU A 110 -0.70 7.69 3.18
C LEU A 110 -0.97 8.46 1.88
N TYR A 111 0.10 8.96 1.29
CA TYR A 111 0.08 9.57 -0.04
C TYR A 111 1.09 8.86 -0.93
N MET A 112 0.61 8.29 -2.02
CA MET A 112 1.43 7.63 -3.03
C MET A 112 1.59 8.58 -4.21
N HIS A 113 2.82 8.97 -4.52
CA HIS A 113 3.14 9.77 -5.68
C HIS A 113 3.17 8.91 -6.95
N GLU A 114 3.38 9.53 -8.10
CA GLU A 114 3.50 8.84 -9.38
C GLU A 114 4.76 7.96 -9.45
N THR A 115 4.71 6.88 -10.23
CA THR A 115 5.88 6.08 -10.56
C THR A 115 6.95 6.95 -11.25
N GLY A 116 8.20 6.89 -10.78
CA GLY A 116 9.33 7.73 -11.20
C GLY A 116 9.56 8.99 -10.35
N SER A 117 8.74 9.22 -9.31
CA SER A 117 8.93 10.32 -8.34
C SER A 117 10.12 10.13 -7.41
N CYS A 118 10.65 8.91 -7.39
CA CYS A 118 11.99 8.51 -7.03
C CYS A 118 12.36 7.33 -7.95
#